data_AF-A0AAF0JNL4-F1
#
_entry.id   AF-A0AAF0JNL4-F1
#
_cell.length_a   1.000
_cell.length_b   1.000
_cell.length_c   1.000
_cell.angle_alpha   90.00
_cell.angle_beta   90.00
_cell.angle_gamma   90.00
#
_symmetry.space_group_name_H-M   'P 1'
#
loop_
_entity.id
_entity.type
_entity.pdbx_description
1 polymer ?
#
loop_
_entity_poly.entity_id
_entity_poly.type
_entity_poly.pdbx_seq_one_letter_code
_entity_poly.pdbx_strand_id
1 'polypeptide(L)'
;MTRFARVIKQQLQATDNTSVSSASDLEYLLQTPSLYRTLLLIHEYLVVNKRRGFTYDGIKSYAASRRFYSEYTDRTLDRAIRKLAELGYLNRVHPRDNKKKVIFVPTEKFQRVIEERRGLLDDG
;
A
#
# COMPACT_ATOMS: atom_id res chain seq x y z
N MET A 1 -31.79 -10.83 42.25
CA MET A 1 -30.45 -11.18 42.76
C MET A 1 -30.51 -12.66 43.14
N THR A 2 -29.60 -13.58 42.80
CA THR A 2 -28.15 -13.39 42.58
C THR A 2 -27.51 -14.65 41.96
N ARG A 3 -26.47 -14.39 41.15
CA ARG A 3 -25.19 -15.13 41.03
C ARG A 3 -24.89 -16.15 39.93
N PHE A 4 -25.83 -16.68 39.13
CA PHE A 4 -25.43 -17.64 38.06
C PHE A 4 -25.58 -17.14 36.62
N ALA A 5 -26.58 -16.29 36.32
CA ALA A 5 -26.82 -15.86 34.93
C ALA A 5 -25.89 -14.74 34.42
N ARG A 6 -25.03 -14.16 35.28
CA ARG A 6 -24.13 -13.06 34.89
C ARG A 6 -22.74 -13.52 34.46
N VAL A 7 -22.32 -14.72 34.86
CA VAL A 7 -20.98 -15.24 34.57
C VAL A 7 -20.89 -15.78 33.13
N ILE A 8 -21.96 -16.39 32.61
CA ILE A 8 -21.96 -16.96 31.25
C ILE A 8 -21.93 -15.85 30.18
N LYS A 9 -22.50 -14.67 30.45
CA LYS A 9 -22.49 -13.55 29.48
C LYS A 9 -21.16 -12.80 29.43
N GLN A 10 -20.28 -12.97 30.42
CA GLN A 10 -18.93 -12.37 30.41
C GLN A 10 -17.87 -13.30 29.81
N GLN A 11 -18.05 -14.63 29.86
CA GLN A 11 -17.11 -15.56 29.23
C GLN A 11 -17.29 -15.71 27.71
N LEU A 12 -18.47 -15.40 27.17
CA LEU A 12 -18.71 -15.40 25.71
C LEU A 12 -18.29 -14.09 25.00
N GLN A 13 -17.82 -13.08 25.72
CA GLN A 13 -17.21 -11.89 25.12
C GLN A 13 -15.67 -11.95 25.10
N ALA A 14 -15.08 -13.01 25.66
CA ALA A 14 -13.63 -13.13 25.82
C ALA A 14 -12.98 -14.18 24.91
N THR A 15 -13.73 -14.89 24.06
CA THR A 15 -13.19 -16.02 23.27
C THR A 15 -13.68 -16.12 21.83
N ASP A 16 -14.04 -15.00 21.19
CA ASP A 16 -14.26 -14.95 19.73
C ASP A 16 -13.71 -13.66 19.09
N ASN A 17 -12.54 -13.21 19.56
CA ASN A 17 -11.62 -12.44 18.72
C ASN A 17 -10.47 -13.36 18.27
N THR A 18 -10.80 -14.60 17.92
CA THR A 18 -9.97 -15.41 17.05
C THR A 18 -9.89 -14.64 15.74
N SER A 19 -8.79 -13.90 15.60
CA SER A 19 -8.25 -13.33 14.38
C SER A 19 -8.88 -13.95 13.14
N VAL A 20 -9.94 -13.31 12.64
CA VAL A 20 -10.20 -13.36 11.21
C VAL A 20 -8.95 -12.72 10.63
N SER A 21 -8.03 -13.56 10.17
CA SER A 21 -6.84 -13.15 9.45
C SER A 21 -7.34 -12.47 8.17
N SER A 22 -7.77 -11.21 8.29
CA SER A 22 -7.77 -10.30 7.16
C SER A 22 -6.31 -10.28 6.74
N ALA A 23 -6.00 -10.99 5.66
CA ALA A 23 -4.66 -11.09 5.12
C ALA A 23 -4.00 -9.71 5.21
N SER A 24 -2.79 -9.64 5.77
CA SER A 24 -2.15 -8.33 5.95
C SER A 24 -2.06 -7.63 4.59
N ASP A 25 -2.11 -6.31 4.57
CA ASP A 25 -2.00 -5.56 3.31
C ASP A 25 -0.73 -5.95 2.53
N LEU A 26 0.34 -6.30 3.26
CA LEU A 26 1.55 -6.86 2.71
C LEU A 26 1.34 -8.26 2.11
N GLU A 27 0.65 -9.18 2.81
CA GLU A 27 0.33 -10.51 2.29
C GLU A 27 -0.46 -10.44 0.97
N TYR A 28 -1.47 -9.58 0.89
CA TYR A 28 -2.21 -9.34 -0.35
C TYR A 28 -1.29 -8.84 -1.49
N LEU A 29 -0.37 -7.93 -1.18
CA LEU A 29 0.58 -7.42 -2.16
C LEU A 29 1.58 -8.49 -2.61
N LEU A 30 2.05 -9.34 -1.71
CA LEU A 30 2.96 -10.45 -2.04
C LEU A 30 2.29 -11.46 -2.98
N GLN A 31 0.98 -11.69 -2.83
CA GLN A 31 0.17 -12.49 -3.77
C GLN A 31 -0.07 -11.79 -5.12
N THR A 32 0.23 -10.49 -5.23
CA THR A 32 0.01 -9.67 -6.43
C THR A 32 1.32 -8.99 -6.90
N PRO A 33 2.25 -9.73 -7.53
CA PRO A 33 3.62 -9.26 -7.77
C PRO A 33 3.73 -7.94 -8.54
N SER A 34 2.80 -7.68 -9.46
CA SER A 34 2.78 -6.44 -10.24
C SER A 34 2.45 -5.21 -9.40
N LEU A 35 1.54 -5.33 -8.42
CA LEU A 35 1.22 -4.26 -7.48
C LEU A 35 2.37 -4.04 -6.50
N TYR A 36 2.93 -5.12 -5.97
CA TYR A 36 4.06 -5.05 -5.05
C TYR A 36 5.29 -4.40 -5.68
N ARG A 37 5.71 -4.86 -6.87
CA ARG A 37 6.83 -4.25 -7.62
C ARG A 37 6.59 -2.76 -7.90
N THR A 38 5.35 -2.38 -8.25
CA THR A 38 5.00 -0.96 -8.46
C THR A 38 5.07 -0.15 -7.18
N LEU A 39 4.59 -0.70 -6.06
CA LEU A 39 4.66 -0.04 -4.75
C LEU A 39 6.12 0.20 -4.34
N LEU A 40 7.01 -0.78 -4.55
CA LEU A 40 8.44 -0.63 -4.28
C LEU A 40 9.10 0.42 -5.18
N LEU A 41 8.79 0.40 -6.49
CA LEU A 41 9.29 1.40 -7.43
C LEU A 41 8.87 2.82 -7.02
N ILE A 42 7.61 3.01 -6.61
CA ILE A 42 7.10 4.29 -6.12
C ILE A 42 7.86 4.71 -4.87
N HIS A 43 8.02 3.82 -3.88
CA HIS A 43 8.75 4.13 -2.65
C HIS A 43 10.20 4.55 -2.97
N GLU A 44 10.90 3.78 -3.81
CA GLU A 44 12.26 4.09 -4.23
C GLU A 44 12.34 5.46 -4.93
N TYR A 45 11.44 5.73 -5.88
CA TYR A 45 11.35 7.03 -6.56
C TYR A 45 11.25 8.19 -5.56
N LEU A 46 10.36 8.06 -4.57
CA LEU A 46 10.11 9.13 -3.61
C LEU A 46 11.32 9.39 -2.71
N VAL A 47 11.99 8.32 -2.25
CA VAL A 47 13.19 8.42 -1.41
C VAL A 47 14.35 9.03 -2.20
N VAL A 48 14.66 8.47 -3.38
CA VAL A 48 15.80 8.92 -4.21
C VAL A 48 15.64 10.36 -4.65
N ASN A 49 14.42 10.76 -5.05
CA ASN A 49 14.17 12.12 -5.54
C ASN A 49 13.76 13.11 -4.43
N LYS A 50 13.73 12.66 -3.16
CA LYS A 50 13.29 13.46 -2.00
C LYS A 50 11.93 14.13 -2.24
N ARG A 51 10.97 13.40 -2.81
CA ARG A 51 9.63 13.89 -3.16
C ARG A 51 8.58 13.33 -2.20
N ARG A 52 7.49 14.08 -2.01
CA ARG A 52 6.30 13.65 -1.24
C ARG A 52 5.21 12.99 -2.10
N GLY A 53 5.34 13.07 -3.42
CA GLY A 53 4.39 12.51 -4.37
C GLY A 53 4.97 12.49 -5.78
N PHE A 54 4.22 11.91 -6.72
CA PHE A 54 4.67 11.69 -8.09
C PHE A 54 3.55 11.90 -9.11
N THR A 55 3.92 12.13 -10.36
CA THR A 55 3.01 12.12 -11.52
C THR A 55 3.27 10.86 -12.35
N TYR A 56 2.36 10.51 -13.27
CA TYR A 56 2.59 9.41 -14.22
C TYR A 56 3.88 9.61 -15.01
N ASP A 57 4.09 10.79 -15.57
CA ASP A 57 5.28 11.06 -16.38
C ASP A 57 6.56 10.93 -15.54
N GLY A 58 6.55 11.46 -14.32
CA GLY A 58 7.71 11.41 -13.42
C GLY A 58 8.11 9.98 -13.05
N ILE A 59 7.15 9.12 -12.72
CA ILE A 59 7.44 7.72 -12.37
C ILE A 59 7.83 6.90 -13.60
N LYS A 60 7.25 7.17 -14.78
CA LYS A 60 7.62 6.49 -16.03
C LYS A 60 9.04 6.80 -16.48
N SER A 61 9.44 8.08 -16.43
CA SER A 61 10.81 8.47 -16.74
C SER A 61 11.82 7.81 -15.78
N TYR A 62 11.46 7.67 -14.50
CA TYR A 62 12.30 6.97 -13.52
C TYR A 62 12.35 5.45 -13.77
N ALA A 63 11.21 4.83 -14.07
CA ALA A 63 11.15 3.41 -14.40
C ALA A 63 12.03 3.07 -15.63
N ALA A 64 12.02 3.95 -16.65
CA ALA A 64 12.84 3.80 -17.84
C ALA A 64 14.34 3.81 -17.50
N SER A 65 14.78 4.75 -16.66
CA SER A 65 16.20 4.86 -16.28
C SER A 65 16.69 3.68 -15.44
N ARG A 66 15.79 3.00 -14.72
CA ARG A 66 16.07 1.81 -13.91
C ARG A 66 15.97 0.49 -14.69
N ARG A 67 15.73 0.52 -16.01
CA ARG A 67 15.43 -0.67 -16.83
C ARG A 67 14.28 -1.53 -16.28
N PHE A 68 13.34 -0.90 -15.56
CA PHE A 68 12.21 -1.58 -14.94
C PHE A 68 11.31 -2.28 -15.98
N TYR A 69 11.33 -1.81 -17.21
CA TYR A 69 10.47 -2.31 -18.28
C TYR A 69 10.95 -3.60 -18.97
N SER A 70 12.04 -4.24 -18.52
CA SER A 70 12.46 -5.53 -19.08
C SER A 70 11.39 -6.62 -18.91
N GLU A 71 10.57 -6.53 -17.87
CA GLU A 71 9.49 -7.48 -17.53
C GLU A 71 8.13 -6.79 -17.33
N TYR A 72 8.07 -5.48 -17.52
CA TYR A 72 6.95 -4.65 -17.11
C TYR A 72 6.64 -3.63 -18.20
N THR A 73 5.36 -3.33 -18.46
CA THR A 73 5.00 -2.34 -19.49
C THR A 73 4.47 -1.07 -18.86
N ASP A 74 4.49 0.05 -19.59
CA ASP A 74 3.82 1.28 -19.19
C ASP A 74 2.35 1.06 -18.84
N ARG A 75 1.66 0.20 -19.62
CA ARG A 75 0.26 -0.13 -19.37
C ARG A 75 0.08 -0.88 -18.05
N THR A 76 1.01 -1.78 -17.72
CA THR A 76 0.99 -2.51 -16.45
C THR A 76 1.22 -1.55 -15.29
N LEU A 77 2.17 -0.63 -15.42
CA LEU A 77 2.47 0.40 -14.42
C LEU A 77 1.28 1.31 -14.16
N ASP A 78 0.65 1.81 -15.22
CA ASP A 78 -0.54 2.66 -15.09
C ASP A 78 -1.68 1.93 -14.39
N ARG A 79 -1.93 0.66 -14.73
CA ARG A 79 -2.96 -0.17 -14.10
C ARG A 79 -2.66 -0.41 -12.62
N ALA A 80 -1.41 -0.71 -12.29
CA ALA A 80 -0.99 -0.95 -10.92
C ALA A 80 -1.11 0.32 -10.06
N ILE A 81 -0.69 1.48 -10.56
CA ILE A 81 -0.85 2.77 -9.87
C ILE A 81 -2.33 3.07 -9.60
N ARG A 82 -3.21 2.87 -10.60
CA ARG A 82 -4.66 3.06 -10.41
C ARG A 82 -5.22 2.14 -9.35
N LYS A 83 -4.82 0.87 -9.38
CA LYS A 83 -5.28 -0.14 -8.42
C LYS A 83 -4.77 0.15 -7.01
N LEU A 84 -3.52 0.56 -6.84
CA LEU A 84 -2.97 0.99 -5.56
C LEU A 84 -3.75 2.18 -4.98
N ALA A 85 -4.12 3.14 -5.83
CA ALA A 85 -4.94 4.27 -5.43
C ALA A 85 -6.40 3.88 -5.12
N GLU A 86 -6.99 2.91 -5.82
CA GLU A 86 -8.30 2.33 -5.48
C GLU A 86 -8.29 1.60 -4.14
N LEU A 87 -7.19 0.91 -3.82
CA LEU A 87 -7.01 0.15 -2.58
C LEU A 87 -6.59 1.02 -1.37
N GLY A 88 -6.48 2.35 -1.56
CA GLY A 88 -6.18 3.30 -0.49
C GLY A 88 -4.70 3.46 -0.16
N TYR A 89 -3.79 2.93 -0.97
CA TYR A 89 -2.34 3.14 -0.79
C TYR A 89 -1.88 4.53 -1.30
N LEU A 90 -2.64 5.14 -2.21
CA LEU A 90 -2.30 6.43 -2.81
C LEU A 90 -3.50 7.37 -2.83
N ASN A 91 -3.30 8.61 -2.39
CA ASN A 91 -4.25 9.70 -2.59
C ASN A 91 -4.01 10.38 -3.94
N ARG A 92 -5.09 10.72 -4.65
CA ARG A 92 -5.05 11.52 -5.87
C ARG A 92 -5.29 12.99 -5.52
N VAL A 93 -4.30 13.84 -5.76
CA VAL A 93 -4.35 15.27 -5.49
C VAL A 93 -4.32 16.03 -6.81
N HIS A 94 -5.27 16.95 -6.97
CA HIS A 94 -5.34 17.86 -8.11
C HIS A 94 -4.92 19.27 -7.66
N PRO A 95 -3.84 19.83 -8.21
CA PRO A 95 -3.44 21.20 -7.92
C PRO A 95 -4.55 22.21 -8.26
N ARG A 96 -4.69 23.27 -7.45
CA ARG A 96 -5.76 24.28 -7.64
C ARG A 96 -5.64 25.00 -8.99
N ASP A 97 -4.40 25.23 -9.41
CA ASP A 97 -3.99 25.88 -10.66
C ASP A 97 -4.13 24.98 -11.89
N ASN A 98 -4.11 23.65 -11.72
CA ASN A 98 -4.25 22.72 -12.84
C ASN A 98 -5.00 21.43 -12.45
N LYS A 99 -6.33 21.45 -12.66
CA LYS A 99 -7.20 20.29 -12.38
C LYS A 99 -6.92 19.06 -13.26
N LYS A 100 -6.29 19.23 -14.43
CA LYS A 100 -5.94 18.10 -15.32
C LYS A 100 -4.73 17.33 -14.81
N LYS A 101 -3.89 17.96 -13.98
CA LYS A 101 -2.71 17.31 -13.39
C LYS A 101 -3.15 16.47 -12.19
N VAL A 102 -2.65 15.23 -12.14
CA VAL A 102 -2.85 14.31 -11.02
C VAL A 102 -1.52 14.06 -10.35
N ILE A 103 -1.47 14.28 -9.04
CA ILE A 103 -0.32 13.95 -8.20
C ILE A 103 -0.75 12.83 -7.26
N PHE A 104 -0.01 11.74 -7.25
CA PHE A 104 -0.20 10.62 -6.34
C PHE A 104 0.66 10.82 -5.11
N VAL A 105 0.06 10.73 -3.94
CA VAL A 105 0.71 10.91 -2.63
C VAL A 105 0.52 9.63 -1.82
N PRO A 106 1.57 9.01 -1.27
CA PRO A 106 1.43 7.86 -0.37
C PRO A 106 0.56 8.18 0.84
N THR A 107 -0.27 7.22 1.22
CA THR A 107 -1.06 7.27 2.45
C THR A 107 -0.29 6.66 3.62
N GLU A 108 -0.84 6.75 4.83
CA GLU A 108 -0.31 5.99 5.97
C GLU A 108 -0.32 4.49 5.71
N LYS A 109 -1.36 3.98 5.01
CA LYS A 109 -1.48 2.58 4.64
C LYS A 109 -0.27 2.11 3.80
N PHE A 110 0.16 2.94 2.85
CA PHE A 110 1.37 2.68 2.08
C PHE A 110 2.60 2.60 2.96
N GLN A 111 2.77 3.54 3.91
CA GLN A 111 3.94 3.56 4.78
C GLN A 111 3.99 2.35 5.70
N ARG A 112 2.85 1.95 6.28
CA ARG A 112 2.76 0.75 7.13
C ARG A 112 3.23 -0.51 6.40
N VAL A 113 2.87 -0.70 5.13
CA VAL A 113 3.35 -1.84 4.32
C VAL A 113 4.86 -1.78 4.10
N ILE A 114 5.42 -0.59 3.86
CA ILE A 114 6.87 -0.43 3.71
C ILE A 114 7.61 -0.74 5.01
N GLU A 115 7.06 -0.31 6.15
CA GLU A 115 7.60 -0.58 7.49
C GLU A 115 7.52 -2.06 7.85
N GLU A 116 6.35 -2.70 7.66
CA GLU A 116 6.14 -4.14 7.87
C GLU A 116 7.17 -4.95 7.06
N ARG A 117 7.36 -4.60 5.79
CA ARG A 117 8.38 -5.22 4.93
C ARG A 117 9.80 -5.05 5.47
N ARG A 118 10.15 -3.87 6.01
CA ARG A 118 11.50 -3.62 6.55
C ARG A 118 11.74 -4.46 7.81
N GLY A 119 10.76 -4.53 8.72
CA GLY A 119 10.84 -5.40 9.90
C GLY A 119 11.10 -6.87 9.53
N LEU A 120 10.44 -7.39 8.49
CA LEU A 120 10.69 -8.75 8.00
C LEU A 120 12.11 -8.98 7.46
N LEU A 121 12.80 -7.92 7.00
CA LEU A 121 14.17 -8.03 6.49
C LEU A 121 15.22 -7.81 7.58
N ASP A 122 14.87 -7.12 8.66
CA ASP A 122 15.78 -6.84 9.79
C ASP A 122 15.84 -8.01 10.79
N ASP A 123 14.82 -8.88 10.81
CA ASP A 123 14.74 -10.10 11.65
C ASP A 123 15.42 -11.34 11.03
N GLY A 124 16.08 -11.21 9.86
CA GLY A 124 16.74 -12.31 9.13
C GLY A 124 18.23 -12.08 8.92
#